data_AF-A0A662E2N2-F1
#
_entry.id   AF-A0A662E2N2-F1
#
_cell.length_a   1.000
_cell.length_b   1.000
_cell.length_c   1.000
_cell.angle_alpha   90.00
_cell.angle_beta   90.00
_cell.angle_gamma   90.00
#
_symmetry.space_group_name_H-M   'P 1'
#
loop_
_entity.id
_entity.type
_entity.pdbx_description
1 polymer ?
#
loop_
_entity_poly.entity_id
_entity_poly.type
_entity_poly.pdbx_seq_one_letter_code
_entity_poly.pdbx_strand_id
1 'polypeptide(L)'
;MRKLALNPATPTAILEEIFETNRQETHAHAIWVSLGIHPRTPESLREAVFPYLFWRDLLKVVDCPAVPERAKQKAMQLLQRRIERATSGEWKAFARACSPKLFSWVMKQDQPGLFAVLLENPRMTETALVRLIHSPAMKAEFSVQIVDNRLWQNRRLVRKALVYSKASDLTTALV
;
A
#
# COMPACT_ATOMS: atom_id res chain seq x y z
N MET A 1 6.60 28.88 -2.61
CA MET A 1 6.25 28.04 -1.43
C MET A 1 6.55 26.55 -1.62
N ARG A 2 6.15 25.90 -2.73
CA ARG A 2 6.40 24.46 -2.97
C ARG A 2 7.85 23.98 -2.74
N LYS A 3 8.86 24.74 -3.19
CA LYS A 3 10.28 24.39 -2.99
C LYS A 3 10.69 24.34 -1.50
N LEU A 4 10.04 25.14 -0.64
CA LEU A 4 10.31 25.18 0.80
C LEU A 4 9.69 23.96 1.50
N ALA A 5 8.47 23.57 1.12
CA ALA A 5 7.82 22.37 1.66
C ALA A 5 8.54 21.05 1.26
N LEU A 6 9.32 21.07 0.18
CA LEU A 6 10.12 19.94 -0.28
C LEU A 6 11.52 19.89 0.36
N ASN A 7 11.99 20.99 0.97
CA ASN A 7 13.32 21.03 1.58
C ASN A 7 13.27 20.40 2.98
N PRO A 8 13.94 19.25 3.23
CA PRO A 8 13.90 18.56 4.52
C PRO A 8 14.46 19.37 5.70
N ALA A 9 15.24 20.42 5.41
CA ALA A 9 15.80 21.32 6.43
C ALA A 9 14.81 22.40 6.89
N THR A 10 13.63 22.54 6.25
CA THR A 10 12.68 23.60 6.57
C THR A 10 12.19 23.50 8.02
N PRO A 11 12.28 24.59 8.81
CA PRO A 11 11.78 24.65 10.18
C PRO A 11 10.26 24.44 10.26
N THR A 12 9.83 23.87 11.38
CA THR A 12 8.42 23.58 11.68
C THR A 12 7.51 24.81 11.58
N ALA A 13 7.92 25.96 12.11
CA ALA A 13 7.13 27.19 12.07
C ALA A 13 6.78 27.64 10.64
N ILE A 14 7.71 27.47 9.70
CA ILE A 14 7.49 27.81 8.28
C ILE A 14 6.51 26.84 7.64
N LEU A 15 6.51 25.56 8.06
CA LEU A 15 5.55 24.57 7.55
C LEU A 15 4.13 24.87 8.00
N GLU A 16 3.95 25.33 9.24
CA GLU A 16 2.66 25.78 9.78
C GLU A 16 2.15 27.02 9.05
N GLU A 17 3.03 28.01 8.83
CA GLU A 17 2.69 29.22 8.06
C GLU A 17 2.29 28.90 6.61
N ILE A 18 3.03 27.99 5.96
CA ILE A 18 2.68 27.49 4.62
C ILE A 18 1.31 26.82 4.64
N PHE A 19 1.00 26.02 5.67
CA PHE A 19 -0.30 25.37 5.76
C PHE A 19 -1.44 26.38 5.90
N GLU A 20 -1.35 27.31 6.85
CA GLU A 20 -2.42 28.28 7.09
C GLU A 20 -2.64 29.20 5.88
N THR A 21 -1.56 29.63 5.22
CA THR A 21 -1.64 30.50 4.04
C THR A 21 -2.32 29.80 2.85
N ASN A 22 -2.07 28.50 2.66
CA ASN A 22 -2.53 27.77 1.49
C ASN A 22 -3.79 26.93 1.77
N ARG A 23 -4.36 26.99 2.98
CA ARG A 23 -5.44 26.12 3.45
C ARG A 23 -6.69 26.19 2.57
N GLN A 24 -6.99 27.36 2.03
CA GLN A 24 -8.15 27.61 1.18
C GLN A 24 -7.85 27.47 -0.32
N GLU A 25 -6.60 27.20 -0.69
CA GLU A 25 -6.21 27.11 -2.10
C GLU A 25 -6.45 25.71 -2.67
N THR A 26 -7.33 25.64 -3.68
CA THR A 26 -7.67 24.40 -4.40
C THR A 26 -6.43 23.74 -5.06
N HIS A 27 -5.41 24.53 -5.42
CA HIS A 27 -4.20 24.04 -6.11
C HIS A 27 -3.06 23.63 -5.17
N ALA A 28 -3.25 23.67 -3.85
CA ALA A 28 -2.23 23.35 -2.86
C ALA A 28 -1.95 21.84 -2.70
N HIS A 29 -2.51 20.96 -3.54
CA HIS A 29 -2.37 19.51 -3.40
C HIS A 29 -0.90 19.03 -3.33
N ALA A 30 -0.01 19.59 -4.15
CA ALA A 30 1.41 19.24 -4.10
C ALA A 30 2.07 19.64 -2.76
N ILE A 31 1.59 20.71 -2.12
CA ILE A 31 2.03 21.16 -0.79
C ILE A 31 1.52 20.18 0.27
N TRP A 32 0.26 19.75 0.17
CA TRP A 32 -0.33 18.73 1.05
C TRP A 32 0.45 17.43 1.04
N VAL A 33 0.77 16.90 -0.15
CA VAL A 33 1.60 15.69 -0.26
C VAL A 33 2.96 15.89 0.41
N SER A 34 3.59 17.05 0.21
CA SER A 34 4.90 17.37 0.79
C SER A 34 4.83 17.43 2.32
N LEU A 35 3.87 18.15 2.89
CA LEU A 35 3.67 18.23 4.35
C LEU A 35 3.36 16.86 4.97
N GLY A 36 2.60 16.01 4.26
CA GLY A 36 2.26 14.65 4.68
C GLY A 36 3.47 13.75 4.93
N ILE A 37 4.53 13.88 4.12
CA ILE A 37 5.73 13.03 4.18
C ILE A 37 6.94 13.72 4.80
N HIS A 38 6.89 15.04 5.01
CA HIS A 38 8.04 15.81 5.45
C HIS A 38 8.46 15.43 6.88
N PRO A 39 9.76 15.18 7.15
CA PRO A 39 10.22 14.65 8.44
C PRO A 39 9.90 15.55 9.64
N ARG A 40 10.00 16.88 9.45
CA ARG A 40 9.82 17.88 10.51
C ARG A 40 8.39 18.42 10.65
N THR A 41 7.43 17.89 9.90
CA THR A 41 6.03 18.30 10.06
C THR A 41 5.52 17.84 11.43
N PRO A 42 4.91 18.72 12.23
CA PRO A 42 4.18 18.34 13.43
C PRO A 42 3.15 17.28 13.14
N GLU A 43 2.89 16.41 14.11
CA GLU A 43 1.93 15.32 13.92
C GLU A 43 0.50 15.84 13.70
N SER A 44 0.07 16.82 14.49
CA SER A 44 -1.24 17.48 14.34
C SER A 44 -1.44 18.07 12.94
N LEU A 45 -0.43 18.80 12.45
CA LEU A 45 -0.45 19.39 11.12
C LEU A 45 -0.48 18.31 10.03
N ARG A 46 0.34 17.27 10.16
CA ARG A 46 0.38 16.16 9.21
C ARG A 46 -0.98 15.47 9.09
N GLU A 47 -1.63 15.22 10.22
CA GLU A 47 -2.96 14.60 10.27
C GLU A 47 -4.04 15.49 9.65
N ALA A 48 -3.97 16.81 9.88
CA ALA A 48 -4.91 17.77 9.29
C ALA A 48 -4.86 17.76 7.75
N VAL A 49 -3.72 17.36 7.16
CA VAL A 49 -3.52 17.30 5.71
C VAL A 49 -4.09 16.01 5.09
N PHE A 50 -4.18 14.91 5.84
CA PHE A 50 -4.59 13.60 5.30
C PHE A 50 -5.95 13.58 4.57
N PRO A 51 -7.00 14.29 5.03
CA PRO A 51 -8.26 14.36 4.30
C PRO A 51 -8.14 14.93 2.87
N TYR A 52 -7.10 15.70 2.57
CA TYR A 52 -6.88 16.30 1.25
C TYR A 52 -6.00 15.46 0.31
N LEU A 53 -5.43 14.35 0.80
CA LEU A 53 -4.54 13.48 0.03
C LEU A 53 -5.31 12.39 -0.70
N PHE A 54 -5.00 12.05 -1.95
CA PHE A 54 -5.62 10.89 -2.58
C PHE A 54 -5.12 9.57 -1.96
N TRP A 55 -5.78 8.44 -2.24
CA TRP A 55 -5.36 7.14 -1.70
C TRP A 55 -3.90 6.80 -2.07
N ARG A 56 -3.46 7.19 -3.27
CA ARG A 56 -2.07 7.02 -3.73
C ARG A 56 -1.08 7.79 -2.86
N ASP A 57 -1.47 8.97 -2.39
CA ASP A 57 -0.62 9.80 -1.55
C ASP A 57 -0.65 9.34 -0.09
N LEU A 58 -1.79 8.88 0.40
CA LEU A 58 -1.88 8.19 1.69
C LEU A 58 -0.99 6.94 1.72
N LEU A 59 -0.94 6.18 0.62
CA LEU A 59 -0.03 5.04 0.49
C LEU A 59 1.45 5.47 0.57
N LYS A 60 1.83 6.60 -0.04
CA LYS A 60 3.19 7.16 0.12
C LYS A 60 3.49 7.52 1.57
N VAL A 61 2.54 8.11 2.30
CA VAL A 61 2.69 8.44 3.72
C VAL A 61 2.91 7.18 4.57
N VAL A 62 2.11 6.13 4.34
CA VAL A 62 2.25 4.83 5.01
C VAL A 62 3.63 4.21 4.76
N ASP A 63 4.10 4.26 3.51
CA ASP A 63 5.37 3.65 3.12
C ASP A 63 6.60 4.51 3.52
N CYS A 64 6.40 5.79 3.87
CA CYS A 64 7.48 6.72 4.15
C CYS A 64 8.19 6.43 5.50
N PRO A 65 9.50 6.13 5.52
CA PRO A 65 10.21 5.86 6.76
C PRO A 65 10.23 7.05 7.74
N ALA A 66 10.26 8.27 7.22
CA ALA A 66 10.34 9.50 8.01
C ALA A 66 9.05 9.86 8.77
N VAL A 67 7.92 9.25 8.42
CA VAL A 67 6.63 9.51 9.06
C VAL A 67 6.52 8.71 10.36
N PRO A 68 6.14 9.34 11.50
CA PRO A 68 5.90 8.64 12.76
C PRO A 68 4.83 7.54 12.64
N GLU A 69 4.95 6.47 13.44
CA GLU A 69 4.06 5.31 13.33
C GLU A 69 2.59 5.63 13.61
N ARG A 70 2.32 6.50 14.59
CA ARG A 70 0.94 6.94 14.92
C ARG A 70 0.29 7.67 13.75
N ALA A 71 1.02 8.55 13.06
CA ALA A 71 0.56 9.19 11.84
C ALA A 71 0.32 8.16 10.71
N LYS A 72 1.18 7.14 10.56
CA LYS A 72 0.96 6.04 9.59
C LYS A 72 -0.30 5.25 9.88
N GLN A 73 -0.59 4.95 11.14
CA GLN A 73 -1.81 4.25 11.55
C GLN A 73 -3.06 5.03 11.16
N LYS A 74 -3.08 6.35 11.38
CA LYS A 74 -4.19 7.21 10.96
C LYS A 74 -4.31 7.29 9.43
N ALA A 75 -3.20 7.46 8.73
CA ALA A 75 -3.19 7.45 7.26
C ALA A 75 -3.70 6.11 6.70
N MET A 76 -3.32 4.99 7.34
CA MET A 76 -3.78 3.65 6.99
C MET A 76 -5.29 3.49 7.19
N GLN A 77 -5.83 3.91 8.34
CA GLN A 77 -7.28 3.85 8.58
C GLN A 77 -8.06 4.65 7.54
N LEU A 78 -7.59 5.84 7.18
CA LEU A 78 -8.23 6.65 6.14
C LEU A 78 -8.10 6.01 4.75
N LEU A 79 -6.93 5.43 4.44
CA LEU A 79 -6.66 4.72 3.20
C LEU A 79 -7.64 3.55 3.02
N GLN A 80 -7.79 2.71 4.05
CA GLN A 80 -8.71 1.57 4.05
C GLN A 80 -10.15 2.02 3.79
N ARG A 81 -10.66 2.99 4.56
CA ARG A 81 -12.02 3.53 4.39
C ARG A 81 -12.30 4.07 2.99
N ARG A 82 -11.29 4.63 2.32
CA ARG A 82 -11.43 5.19 0.96
C ARG A 82 -11.46 4.13 -0.10
N ILE A 83 -10.51 3.20 -0.07
CA ILE A 83 -10.41 2.18 -1.11
C ILE A 83 -11.54 1.14 -0.97
N GLU A 84 -12.08 0.91 0.24
CA GLU A 84 -13.29 0.11 0.44
C GLU A 84 -14.51 0.63 -0.35
N ARG A 85 -14.57 1.94 -0.62
CA ARG A 85 -15.63 2.56 -1.43
C ARG A 85 -15.23 2.75 -2.89
N ALA A 86 -14.03 2.34 -3.26
CA ALA A 86 -13.47 2.55 -4.59
C ALA A 86 -13.97 1.49 -5.58
N THR A 87 -13.86 1.81 -6.86
CA THR A 87 -14.25 0.91 -7.94
C THR A 87 -13.31 -0.31 -8.03
N SER A 88 -13.75 -1.39 -8.69
CA SER A 88 -12.88 -2.55 -8.95
C SER A 88 -11.60 -2.16 -9.72
N GLY A 89 -11.69 -1.17 -10.63
CA GLY A 89 -10.53 -0.64 -11.34
C GLY A 89 -9.51 0.04 -10.41
N GLU A 90 -9.98 0.80 -9.43
CA GLU A 90 -9.13 1.42 -8.40
C GLU A 90 -8.53 0.39 -7.45
N TRP A 91 -9.28 -0.65 -7.07
CA TRP A 91 -8.73 -1.79 -6.33
C TRP A 91 -7.59 -2.47 -7.07
N LYS A 92 -7.74 -2.72 -8.37
CA LYS A 92 -6.68 -3.28 -9.21
C LYS A 92 -5.48 -2.33 -9.31
N ALA A 93 -5.72 -1.02 -9.44
CA ALA A 93 -4.65 -0.02 -9.40
C ALA A 93 -3.93 0.00 -8.05
N PHE A 94 -4.66 -0.16 -6.95
CA PHE A 94 -4.12 -0.27 -5.60
C PHE A 94 -3.26 -1.53 -5.45
N ALA A 95 -3.75 -2.69 -5.90
CA ALA A 95 -3.02 -3.95 -5.86
C ALA A 95 -1.68 -3.88 -6.58
N ARG A 96 -1.56 -3.13 -7.69
CA ARG A 96 -0.28 -2.90 -8.39
C ARG A 96 0.69 -1.97 -7.67
N ALA A 97 0.19 -1.06 -6.84
CA ALA A 97 0.99 -0.01 -6.21
C ALA A 97 1.35 -0.30 -4.74
N CYS A 98 0.53 -1.11 -4.04
CA CYS A 98 0.64 -1.32 -2.60
C CYS A 98 1.97 -1.98 -2.20
N SER A 99 2.42 -1.71 -0.98
CA SER A 99 3.62 -2.32 -0.42
C SER A 99 3.35 -3.74 0.12
N PRO A 100 4.39 -4.58 0.28
CA PRO A 100 4.20 -5.97 0.72
C PRO A 100 3.47 -6.15 2.05
N LYS A 101 3.51 -5.15 2.93
CA LYS A 101 2.78 -5.15 4.22
C LYS A 101 1.25 -5.18 4.04
N LEU A 102 0.76 -4.73 2.88
CA LEU A 102 -0.65 -4.61 2.57
C LEU A 102 -1.20 -5.81 1.80
N PHE A 103 -0.34 -6.68 1.28
CA PHE A 103 -0.74 -7.79 0.42
C PHE A 103 -1.76 -8.74 1.10
N SER A 104 -1.52 -9.11 2.35
CA SER A 104 -2.47 -9.96 3.10
C SER A 104 -3.82 -9.29 3.33
N TRP A 105 -3.87 -7.96 3.38
CA TRP A 105 -5.12 -7.23 3.50
C TRP A 105 -5.86 -7.16 2.15
N VAL A 106 -5.13 -6.97 1.04
CA VAL A 106 -5.68 -7.04 -0.32
C VAL A 106 -6.27 -8.43 -0.61
N MET A 107 -5.60 -9.50 -0.21
CA MET A 107 -6.08 -10.88 -0.39
C MET A 107 -7.39 -11.20 0.35
N LYS A 108 -7.71 -10.46 1.42
CA LYS A 108 -8.96 -10.64 2.16
C LYS A 108 -10.16 -10.01 1.45
N GLN A 109 -9.93 -9.16 0.47
CA GLN A 109 -10.99 -8.48 -0.26
C GLN A 109 -11.60 -9.41 -1.28
N ASP A 110 -12.93 -9.47 -1.29
CA ASP A 110 -13.67 -10.31 -2.24
C ASP A 110 -13.88 -9.56 -3.56
N GLN A 111 -12.79 -9.45 -4.34
CA GLN A 111 -12.77 -8.69 -5.59
C GLN A 111 -12.28 -9.58 -6.74
N PRO A 112 -13.10 -9.77 -7.81
CA PRO A 112 -12.76 -10.63 -8.92
C PRO A 112 -11.44 -10.25 -9.62
N GLY A 113 -10.52 -11.22 -9.72
CA GLY A 113 -9.23 -11.06 -10.38
C GLY A 113 -8.24 -10.13 -9.66
N LEU A 114 -8.54 -9.68 -8.44
CA LEU A 114 -7.64 -8.81 -7.67
C LEU A 114 -6.32 -9.51 -7.32
N PHE A 115 -6.38 -10.81 -7.00
CA PHE A 115 -5.19 -11.59 -6.67
C PHE A 115 -4.26 -11.78 -7.86
N ALA A 116 -4.79 -12.10 -9.04
CA ALA A 116 -3.99 -12.17 -10.27
C ALA A 116 -3.23 -10.85 -10.54
N VAL A 117 -3.90 -9.70 -10.36
CA VAL A 117 -3.25 -8.38 -10.47
C VAL A 117 -2.21 -8.14 -9.38
N LEU A 118 -2.44 -8.64 -8.16
CA LEU A 118 -1.49 -8.55 -7.06
C LEU A 118 -0.20 -9.37 -7.33
N LEU A 119 -0.31 -10.52 -7.99
CA LEU A 119 0.85 -11.33 -8.39
C LEU A 119 1.76 -10.62 -9.40
N GLU A 120 1.22 -9.67 -10.16
CA GLU A 120 1.96 -8.82 -11.10
C GLU A 120 2.52 -7.54 -10.47
N ASN A 121 2.30 -7.33 -9.16
CA ASN A 121 2.81 -6.14 -8.48
C ASN A 121 4.35 -6.10 -8.57
N PRO A 122 4.98 -5.00 -9.03
CA PRO A 122 6.44 -4.88 -9.14
C PRO A 122 7.21 -5.06 -7.82
N ARG A 123 6.54 -4.85 -6.68
CA ARG A 123 7.06 -5.04 -5.32
C ARG A 123 6.82 -6.46 -4.79
N MET A 124 6.15 -7.33 -5.56
CA MET A 124 5.99 -8.74 -5.22
C MET A 124 7.33 -9.46 -5.42
N THR A 125 7.93 -9.91 -4.33
CA THR A 125 9.14 -10.72 -4.34
C THR A 125 8.81 -12.18 -4.06
N GLU A 126 9.69 -13.10 -4.43
CA GLU A 126 9.54 -14.52 -4.09
C GLU A 126 9.37 -14.73 -2.57
N THR A 127 10.14 -13.98 -1.77
CA THR A 127 10.03 -14.01 -0.30
C THR A 127 8.71 -13.45 0.22
N ALA A 128 8.16 -12.40 -0.40
CA ALA A 128 6.86 -11.85 -0.05
C ALA A 128 5.74 -12.85 -0.40
N LEU A 129 5.79 -13.45 -1.59
CA LEU A 129 4.81 -14.45 -2.02
C LEU A 129 4.83 -15.69 -1.11
N VAL A 130 6.01 -16.20 -0.76
CA VAL A 130 6.14 -17.31 0.21
C VAL A 130 5.52 -16.95 1.56
N ARG A 131 5.70 -15.73 2.06
CA ARG A 131 5.03 -15.28 3.28
C ARG A 131 3.50 -15.21 3.13
N LEU A 132 3.00 -14.82 1.96
CA LEU A 132 1.57 -14.79 1.68
C LEU A 132 0.95 -16.18 1.63
N ILE A 133 1.62 -17.14 1.01
CA ILE A 133 1.17 -18.54 0.93
C ILE A 133 0.97 -19.13 2.33
N HIS A 134 1.85 -18.81 3.28
CA HIS A 134 1.73 -19.25 4.67
C HIS A 134 0.84 -18.35 5.53
N SER A 135 0.25 -17.29 4.98
CA SER A 135 -0.60 -16.36 5.72
C SER A 135 -2.03 -16.92 5.84
N PRO A 136 -2.79 -16.54 6.88
CA PRO A 136 -4.19 -16.98 7.03
C PRO A 136 -5.13 -16.38 5.98
N ALA A 137 -4.64 -15.46 5.12
CA ALA A 137 -5.42 -14.92 4.01
C ALA A 137 -5.39 -15.83 2.77
N MET A 138 -4.58 -16.88 2.77
CA MET A 138 -4.46 -17.83 1.66
C MET A 138 -5.74 -18.66 1.51
N LYS A 139 -6.23 -18.78 0.26
CA LYS A 139 -7.39 -19.60 -0.13
C LYS A 139 -6.95 -20.60 -1.19
N ALA A 140 -7.67 -21.72 -1.34
CA ALA A 140 -7.35 -22.75 -2.34
C ALA A 140 -7.33 -22.19 -3.78
N GLU A 141 -8.26 -21.30 -4.11
CA GLU A 141 -8.33 -20.61 -5.42
C GLU A 141 -7.06 -19.80 -5.75
N PHE A 142 -6.40 -19.26 -4.73
CA PHE A 142 -5.16 -18.50 -4.91
C PHE A 142 -3.98 -19.42 -5.22
N SER A 143 -3.98 -20.65 -4.70
CA SER A 143 -2.95 -21.64 -5.02
C SER A 143 -2.95 -21.97 -6.50
N VAL A 144 -4.12 -22.19 -7.09
CA VAL A 144 -4.30 -22.43 -8.54
C VAL A 144 -3.78 -21.25 -9.34
N GLN A 145 -4.18 -20.02 -8.98
CA GLN A 145 -3.70 -18.82 -9.66
C GLN A 145 -2.17 -18.62 -9.59
N ILE A 146 -1.50 -19.08 -8.52
CA ILE A 146 -0.03 -19.04 -8.43
C ILE A 146 0.60 -20.07 -9.36
N VAL A 147 0.05 -21.29 -9.41
CA VAL A 147 0.55 -22.38 -10.26
C VAL A 147 0.41 -22.03 -11.74
N ASP A 148 -0.71 -21.40 -12.14
CA ASP A 148 -0.95 -21.00 -13.52
C ASP A 148 -0.15 -19.75 -13.95
N ASN A 149 0.47 -19.05 -12.99
CA ASN A 149 1.19 -17.81 -13.27
C ASN A 149 2.62 -18.09 -13.73
N ARG A 150 2.90 -17.77 -15.01
CA ARG A 150 4.21 -17.95 -15.66
C ARG A 150 5.40 -17.34 -14.88
N LEU A 151 5.19 -16.27 -14.11
CA LEU A 151 6.25 -15.63 -13.32
C LEU A 151 6.66 -16.48 -12.10
N TRP A 152 5.70 -17.21 -11.53
CA TRP A 152 5.83 -17.85 -10.22
C TRP A 152 5.86 -19.38 -10.26
N GLN A 153 5.27 -20.00 -11.28
CA GLN A 153 5.13 -21.46 -11.40
C GLN A 153 6.46 -22.23 -11.26
N ASN A 154 7.55 -21.69 -11.81
CA ASN A 154 8.87 -22.35 -11.83
C ASN A 154 9.77 -21.96 -10.65
N ARG A 155 9.29 -21.12 -9.73
CA ARG A 155 10.09 -20.63 -8.60
C ARG A 155 10.14 -21.68 -7.49
N ARG A 156 11.34 -22.19 -7.20
CA ARG A 156 11.53 -23.30 -6.26
C ARG A 156 10.97 -23.01 -4.87
N LEU A 157 11.16 -21.80 -4.32
CA LEU A 157 10.66 -21.50 -2.97
C LEU A 157 9.14 -21.39 -2.95
N VAL A 158 8.54 -20.91 -4.05
CA VAL A 158 7.07 -20.84 -4.21
C VAL A 158 6.47 -22.24 -4.26
N ARG A 159 6.99 -23.13 -5.12
CA ARG A 159 6.54 -24.54 -5.18
C ARG A 159 6.66 -25.23 -3.84
N LYS A 160 7.82 -25.07 -3.18
CA LYS A 160 8.04 -25.61 -1.84
C LYS A 160 7.00 -25.07 -0.85
N ALA A 161 6.75 -23.77 -0.86
CA ALA A 161 5.78 -23.14 0.03
C ALA A 161 4.35 -23.64 -0.21
N LEU A 162 3.93 -23.82 -1.47
CA LEU A 162 2.61 -24.36 -1.80
C LEU A 162 2.43 -25.76 -1.22
N VAL A 163 3.41 -26.66 -1.43
CA VAL A 163 3.38 -28.04 -0.90
C VAL A 163 3.24 -28.10 0.62
N TYR A 164 3.88 -27.17 1.36
CA TYR A 164 3.79 -27.13 2.82
C TYR A 164 2.64 -26.27 3.36
N SER A 165 1.87 -25.62 2.49
CA SER A 165 0.78 -24.76 2.93
C SER A 165 -0.46 -25.60 3.27
N LYS A 166 -1.14 -25.23 4.37
CA LYS A 166 -2.39 -25.89 4.79
C LYS A 166 -3.56 -25.66 3.84
N ALA A 167 -3.48 -24.61 3.01
CA ALA A 167 -4.56 -24.16 2.12
C ALA A 167 -4.33 -24.55 0.65
N SER A 168 -3.19 -25.19 0.33
CA SER A 168 -2.99 -25.75 -1.01
C SER A 168 -3.62 -27.11 -1.06
N ASP A 169 -4.53 -27.30 -2.01
CA ASP A 169 -4.90 -28.63 -2.46
C ASP A 169 -3.65 -29.21 -3.15
N LEU A 170 -3.04 -30.22 -2.53
CA LEU A 170 -1.79 -30.85 -2.97
C LEU A 170 -1.86 -31.34 -4.43
N THR A 171 -3.07 -31.54 -4.95
CA THR A 171 -3.37 -31.94 -6.33
C THR A 171 -2.89 -30.92 -7.37
N THR A 172 -2.84 -29.63 -7.03
CA THR A 172 -2.46 -28.57 -8.00
C THR A 172 -0.95 -28.36 -8.10
N ALA A 173 -0.15 -28.76 -7.09
CA ALA A 173 1.28 -28.42 -7.01
C ALA A 173 2.22 -29.44 -7.70
N LEU A 174 1.69 -30.59 -8.14
CA LEU A 174 2.46 -31.75 -8.64
C LEU A 174 2.23 -32.08 -10.13
N VAL A 175 1.44 -31.29 -10.86
CA VAL A 175 1.32 -31.37 -12.32
C VAL A 175 2.30 -30.39 -12.96
#